data_AF-A0AAE0GHY1-F1
#
_entry.id   AF-A0AAE0GHY1-F1
#
_cell.length_a   1.000
_cell.length_b   1.000
_cell.length_c   1.000
_cell.angle_alpha   90.00
_cell.angle_beta   90.00
_cell.angle_gamma   90.00
#
_symmetry.space_group_name_H-M   'P 1'
#
loop_
_entity.id
_entity.type
_entity.pdbx_description
1 polymer ?
#
loop_
_entity_poly.entity_id
_entity_poly.type
_entity_poly.pdbx_seq_one_letter_code
_entity_poly.pdbx_strand_id
1 'polypeptide(L)'
;MVRSSAKPASKALPKVDEDSTDIEFGDELEDNRKATEQEVLELMEEEEQDKPSQTLSLDLIGKRNLLPGVLEKSLEERNEAVKEMTHIRVDRERVNSLGSCLHQFKTLTNLYLQHNRLPNLKALLSVQTLRFLTVAHNKLKNLDGLEEMRSLLFLDVSHNDIPSVEELIETLPPSLAFLNYEGNPFADSPGRLYIMIERHPSTLDVSALLPIAALSLL
;
A
#
# COMPACT_ATOMS: atom_id res chain seq x y z
N MET A 1 44.44 -23.13 52.96
CA MET A 1 44.81 -22.51 54.25
C MET A 1 44.93 -21.00 54.02
N VAL A 2 43.99 -20.26 54.62
CA VAL A 2 43.94 -18.85 55.06
C VAL A 2 44.93 -17.80 54.51
N ARG A 3 44.35 -16.60 54.28
CA ARG A 3 44.85 -15.21 54.33
C ARG A 3 45.04 -14.58 52.94
N SER A 4 44.62 -13.35 52.65
CA SER A 4 44.47 -12.18 53.50
C SER A 4 43.48 -11.18 52.90
N SER A 5 42.64 -10.60 53.75
CA SER A 5 41.83 -9.41 53.52
C SER A 5 42.69 -8.14 53.49
N ALA A 6 42.37 -7.20 52.61
CA ALA A 6 42.80 -5.81 52.71
C ALA A 6 41.61 -4.89 52.35
N LYS A 7 41.26 -3.99 53.27
CA LYS A 7 40.25 -2.93 53.12
C LYS A 7 40.82 -1.76 52.27
N PRO A 8 39.95 -0.93 51.65
CA PRO A 8 40.35 0.02 50.61
C PRO A 8 40.94 1.31 51.17
N ALA A 9 41.83 1.95 50.41
CA ALA A 9 42.28 3.31 50.65
C ALA A 9 41.26 4.32 50.08
N SER A 10 40.78 5.23 50.91
CA SER A 10 39.90 6.34 50.54
C SER A 10 40.68 7.36 49.69
N LYS A 11 40.41 7.44 48.39
CA LYS A 11 40.80 8.59 47.57
C LYS A 11 39.73 9.68 47.70
N ALA A 12 40.16 10.87 48.08
CA ALA A 12 39.32 12.05 48.19
C ALA A 12 38.65 12.39 46.85
N LEU A 13 37.37 12.79 46.91
CA LEU A 13 36.61 13.31 45.78
C LEU A 13 37.23 14.65 45.31
N PRO A 14 37.41 14.88 44.00
CA PRO A 14 37.75 16.19 43.50
C PRO A 14 36.56 17.14 43.69
N LYS A 15 36.87 18.39 44.05
CA LYS A 15 35.88 19.46 44.23
C LYS A 15 35.18 19.72 42.89
N VAL A 16 33.84 19.77 42.92
CA VAL A 16 33.01 20.19 41.79
C VAL A 16 33.02 21.72 41.79
N ASP A 17 33.52 22.33 40.72
CA ASP A 17 33.37 23.75 40.47
C ASP A 17 31.91 23.99 40.02
N GLU A 18 31.15 24.78 40.78
CA GLU A 18 29.71 25.03 40.60
C GLU A 18 29.39 26.05 39.48
N ASP A 19 30.13 26.07 38.38
CA ASP A 19 29.94 27.11 37.36
C ASP A 19 30.06 26.59 35.91
N SER A 20 29.24 25.59 35.57
CA SER A 20 28.98 25.22 34.18
C SER A 20 27.61 24.56 33.99
N THR A 21 26.54 25.33 34.15
CA THR A 21 25.21 24.95 33.66
C THR A 21 24.99 25.56 32.28
N ASP A 22 25.46 24.88 31.25
CA ASP A 22 24.91 24.95 29.90
C ASP A 22 25.21 23.62 29.24
N ILE A 23 24.32 22.65 29.48
CA ILE A 23 24.33 21.41 28.71
C ILE A 23 23.12 21.49 27.77
N GLU A 24 23.40 21.73 26.49
CA GLU A 24 22.45 21.67 25.39
C GLU A 24 21.96 20.22 25.22
N PHE A 25 20.95 19.83 26.00
CA PHE A 25 20.34 18.50 25.94
C PHE A 25 19.11 18.42 25.01
N GLY A 26 18.78 19.47 24.27
CA GLY A 26 17.54 19.54 23.48
C GLY A 26 17.57 18.67 22.21
N ASP A 27 18.60 18.86 21.37
CA ASP A 27 18.60 18.33 20.00
C ASP A 27 18.98 16.83 19.96
N GLU A 28 19.95 16.38 20.77
CA GLU A 28 20.36 14.97 20.83
C GLU A 28 19.28 14.05 21.42
N LEU A 29 18.44 14.54 22.34
CA LEU A 29 17.34 13.75 22.91
C LEU A 29 16.17 13.63 21.94
N GLU A 30 15.86 14.68 21.17
CA GLU A 30 14.83 14.61 20.13
C GLU A 30 15.25 13.75 18.94
N ASP A 31 16.52 13.80 18.53
CA ASP A 31 17.03 12.96 17.46
C ASP A 31 17.11 11.48 17.88
N ASN A 32 17.54 11.19 19.11
CA ASN A 32 17.51 9.83 19.65
C ASN A 32 16.07 9.31 19.81
N ARG A 33 15.11 10.18 20.13
CA ARG A 33 13.69 9.81 20.22
C ARG A 33 13.09 9.54 18.84
N LYS A 34 13.40 10.36 17.84
CA LYS A 34 12.96 10.12 16.46
C LYS A 34 13.58 8.85 15.87
N ALA A 35 14.87 8.61 16.13
CA ALA A 35 15.56 7.39 15.71
C ALA A 35 14.93 6.14 16.35
N THR A 36 14.62 6.18 17.65
CA THR A 36 13.93 5.07 18.33
C THR A 36 12.48 4.89 17.88
N GLU A 37 11.74 5.97 17.60
CA GLU A 37 10.39 5.88 17.03
C GLU A 37 10.40 5.31 15.60
N GLN A 38 11.40 5.66 14.78
CA GLN A 38 11.61 5.13 13.44
C GLN A 38 11.98 3.65 13.45
N GLU A 39 12.92 3.23 14.31
CA GLU A 39 13.29 1.82 14.50
C GLU A 39 12.11 0.99 14.99
N VAL A 40 11.29 1.51 15.91
CA VAL A 40 10.06 0.84 16.37
C VAL A 40 9.04 0.72 15.24
N LEU A 41 8.89 1.74 14.40
CA LEU A 41 8.02 1.70 13.23
C LEU A 41 8.48 0.65 12.21
N GLU A 42 9.78 0.61 11.91
CA GLU A 42 10.37 -0.39 11.01
C GLU A 42 10.18 -1.81 11.56
N LEU A 43 10.40 -2.03 12.86
CA LEU A 43 10.16 -3.32 13.51
C LEU A 43 8.68 -3.73 13.49
N MET A 44 7.75 -2.78 13.67
CA MET A 44 6.31 -3.04 13.56
C MET A 44 5.88 -3.35 12.11
N GLU A 45 6.51 -2.72 11.11
CA GLU A 45 6.28 -3.01 9.69
C GLU A 45 6.87 -4.36 9.27
N GLU A 46 8.04 -4.74 9.79
CA GLU A 46 8.64 -6.06 9.61
C GLU A 46 7.76 -7.17 10.20
N GLU A 47 7.23 -6.97 11.42
CA GLU A 47 6.35 -7.93 12.08
C GLU A 47 5.01 -8.09 11.32
N GLU A 48 4.51 -7.03 10.68
CA GLU A 48 3.32 -7.09 9.83
C GLU A 48 3.60 -7.72 8.46
N GLN A 49 4.84 -7.64 7.95
CA GLN A 49 5.28 -8.33 6.73
C GLN A 49 5.37 -9.85 6.90
N ASP A 50 5.81 -10.33 8.06
CA ASP A 50 6.02 -11.76 8.32
C ASP A 50 4.73 -12.55 8.56
N LYS A 51 3.63 -11.87 8.88
CA LYS A 51 2.32 -12.52 9.03
C LYS A 51 1.89 -13.22 7.74
N PRO A 52 1.25 -14.40 7.82
CA PRO A 52 0.81 -15.13 6.63
C PRO A 52 -0.21 -14.32 5.84
N SER A 53 -0.11 -14.41 4.53
CA SER A 53 -1.06 -13.81 3.61
C SER A 53 -2.33 -14.66 3.49
N GLN A 54 -3.41 -14.06 3.00
CA GLN A 54 -4.70 -14.74 2.84
C GLN A 54 -5.34 -14.48 1.48
N THR A 55 -6.30 -15.34 1.13
CA THR A 55 -7.14 -15.18 -0.06
C THR A 55 -8.40 -14.39 0.29
N LEU A 56 -8.81 -13.49 -0.59
CA LEU A 56 -10.07 -12.76 -0.48
C LEU A 56 -11.25 -13.75 -0.43
N SER A 57 -12.10 -13.60 0.58
CA SER A 57 -13.27 -14.46 0.80
C SER A 57 -14.48 -13.63 1.22
N LEU A 58 -15.68 -14.20 1.05
CA LEU A 58 -16.92 -13.56 1.53
C LEU A 58 -16.89 -13.34 3.05
N ASP A 59 -16.26 -14.25 3.81
CA ASP A 59 -16.11 -14.09 5.26
C ASP A 59 -15.23 -12.88 5.62
N LEU A 60 -14.08 -12.73 4.94
CA LEU A 60 -13.19 -11.58 5.12
C LEU A 60 -13.89 -10.26 4.78
N ILE A 61 -14.56 -10.22 3.61
CA ILE A 61 -15.32 -9.05 3.16
C ILE A 61 -16.42 -8.73 4.18
N GLY A 62 -17.15 -9.75 4.63
CA GLY A 62 -18.21 -9.63 5.61
C GLY A 62 -17.72 -9.02 6.92
N LYS A 63 -16.63 -9.56 7.48
CA LYS A 63 -16.02 -9.07 8.72
C LYS A 63 -15.61 -7.59 8.66
N ARG A 64 -15.15 -7.11 7.51
CA ARG A 64 -14.67 -5.73 7.35
C ARG A 64 -15.75 -4.72 7.00
N ASN A 65 -16.83 -5.15 6.37
CA ASN A 65 -17.79 -4.23 5.76
C ASN A 65 -19.22 -4.34 6.28
N LEU A 66 -19.59 -5.45 6.91
CA LEU A 66 -20.93 -5.60 7.50
C LEU A 66 -21.00 -4.92 8.87
N LEU A 67 -22.19 -4.44 9.21
CA LEU A 67 -22.48 -3.92 10.54
C LEU A 67 -22.45 -5.05 11.58
N PRO A 68 -22.07 -4.77 12.85
CA PRO A 68 -22.02 -5.78 13.91
C PRO A 68 -23.28 -6.62 14.05
N GLY A 69 -24.47 -6.01 13.97
CA GLY A 69 -25.75 -6.74 14.05
C GLY A 69 -26.03 -7.70 12.90
N VAL A 70 -25.33 -7.57 11.76
CA VAL A 70 -25.41 -8.53 10.65
C VAL A 70 -24.39 -9.66 10.86
N LEU A 71 -23.28 -9.41 11.55
CA LEU A 71 -22.28 -10.45 11.85
C LEU A 71 -22.79 -11.53 12.81
N GLU A 72 -23.77 -11.19 13.64
CA GLU A 72 -24.45 -12.13 14.55
C GLU A 72 -25.46 -13.05 13.84
N LYS A 73 -25.79 -12.76 12.58
CA LYS A 73 -26.70 -13.56 11.76
C LYS A 73 -26.05 -14.82 11.22
N SER A 74 -26.86 -15.68 10.61
CA SER A 74 -26.37 -16.89 9.93
C SER A 74 -25.34 -16.57 8.84
N LEU A 75 -24.49 -17.54 8.52
CA LEU A 75 -23.48 -17.39 7.48
C LEU A 75 -24.12 -17.11 6.11
N GLU A 76 -25.26 -17.74 5.85
CA GLU A 76 -26.06 -17.55 4.65
C GLU A 76 -26.54 -16.09 4.54
N GLU A 77 -27.15 -15.55 5.58
CA GLU A 77 -27.61 -14.14 5.58
C GLU A 77 -26.46 -13.15 5.42
N ARG A 78 -25.31 -13.42 6.04
CA ARG A 78 -24.10 -12.62 5.88
C ARG A 78 -23.60 -12.64 4.44
N ASN A 79 -23.55 -13.83 3.82
CA ASN A 79 -23.09 -13.98 2.45
C ASN A 79 -24.00 -13.29 1.45
N GLU A 80 -25.33 -13.38 1.62
CA GLU A 80 -26.28 -12.66 0.77
C GLU A 80 -26.12 -11.15 0.92
N ALA A 81 -25.96 -10.65 2.15
CA ALA A 81 -25.70 -9.22 2.39
C ALA A 81 -24.41 -8.73 1.72
N VAL A 82 -23.34 -9.55 1.73
CA VAL A 82 -22.07 -9.23 1.07
C VAL A 82 -22.23 -9.15 -0.45
N LYS A 83 -22.97 -10.07 -1.08
CA LYS A 83 -23.10 -10.13 -2.55
C LYS A 83 -23.76 -8.89 -3.16
N GLU A 84 -24.63 -8.22 -2.40
CA GLU A 84 -25.34 -7.01 -2.81
C GLU A 84 -24.53 -5.72 -2.60
N MET A 85 -23.32 -5.81 -2.05
CA MET A 85 -22.51 -4.63 -1.73
C MET A 85 -22.00 -3.91 -2.98
N THR A 86 -22.14 -2.59 -2.96
CA THR A 86 -21.62 -1.70 -4.01
C THR A 86 -20.22 -1.18 -3.71
N HIS A 87 -19.83 -1.15 -2.43
CA HIS A 87 -18.55 -0.64 -1.93
C HIS A 87 -17.94 -1.68 -1.00
N ILE A 88 -16.72 -2.12 -1.29
CA ILE A 88 -16.00 -3.12 -0.49
C ILE A 88 -14.62 -2.59 -0.12
N ARG A 89 -14.35 -2.53 1.18
CA ARG A 89 -13.05 -2.18 1.77
C ARG A 89 -12.39 -3.40 2.38
N VAL A 90 -11.20 -3.73 1.87
CA VAL A 90 -10.38 -4.87 2.31
C VAL A 90 -8.91 -4.43 2.30
N ASP A 91 -8.66 -3.18 2.65
CA ASP A 91 -7.33 -2.62 2.78
C ASP A 91 -6.61 -3.16 4.02
N ARG A 92 -5.29 -3.35 3.93
CA ARG A 92 -4.44 -3.84 5.03
C ARG A 92 -4.80 -5.23 5.54
N GLU A 93 -5.34 -6.09 4.68
CA GLU A 93 -5.76 -7.45 5.04
C GLU A 93 -4.77 -8.54 4.60
N ARG A 94 -3.55 -8.16 4.18
CA ARG A 94 -2.52 -9.10 3.70
C ARG A 94 -3.04 -10.02 2.58
N VAL A 95 -3.94 -9.51 1.74
CA VAL A 95 -4.54 -10.28 0.64
C VAL A 95 -3.49 -10.48 -0.45
N ASN A 96 -3.20 -11.73 -0.80
CA ASN A 96 -2.28 -12.06 -1.90
C ASN A 96 -2.98 -12.69 -3.11
N SER A 97 -4.28 -12.99 -2.99
CA SER A 97 -5.08 -13.61 -4.04
C SER A 97 -6.52 -13.14 -3.91
N LEU A 98 -7.11 -12.72 -5.02
CA LEU A 98 -8.51 -12.30 -5.07
C LEU A 98 -9.50 -13.48 -5.10
N GLY A 99 -9.00 -14.70 -5.27
CA GLY A 99 -9.81 -15.92 -5.31
C GLY A 99 -10.87 -15.89 -6.40
N SER A 100 -11.90 -16.74 -6.26
CA SER A 100 -13.02 -16.80 -7.20
C SER A 100 -14.23 -16.00 -6.73
N CYS A 101 -14.33 -15.59 -5.45
CA CYS A 101 -15.59 -15.11 -4.88
C CYS A 101 -16.19 -13.88 -5.57
N LEU A 102 -15.36 -13.09 -6.28
CA LEU A 102 -15.72 -11.87 -6.97
C LEU A 102 -16.79 -12.03 -8.07
N HIS A 103 -16.91 -13.21 -8.70
CA HIS A 103 -17.93 -13.44 -9.74
C HIS A 103 -19.38 -13.32 -9.23
N GLN A 104 -19.57 -13.41 -7.91
CA GLN A 104 -20.86 -13.34 -7.24
C GLN A 104 -21.38 -11.91 -7.10
N PHE A 105 -20.51 -10.90 -7.22
CA PHE A 105 -20.88 -9.51 -7.01
C PHE A 105 -21.40 -8.90 -8.31
N LYS A 106 -22.70 -8.59 -8.34
CA LYS A 106 -23.36 -7.99 -9.53
C LYS A 106 -23.53 -6.48 -9.43
N THR A 107 -23.35 -5.92 -8.23
CA THR A 107 -23.59 -4.50 -7.94
C THR A 107 -22.31 -3.76 -7.52
N LEU A 108 -21.17 -4.45 -7.43
CA LEU A 108 -19.91 -3.88 -6.94
C LEU A 108 -19.39 -2.80 -7.90
N THR A 109 -19.18 -1.60 -7.38
CA THR A 109 -18.73 -0.42 -8.13
C THR A 109 -17.44 0.17 -7.59
N ASN A 110 -17.17 0.02 -6.30
CA ASN A 110 -15.98 0.57 -5.63
C ASN A 110 -15.26 -0.52 -4.83
N LEU A 111 -13.98 -0.74 -5.13
CA LEU A 111 -13.16 -1.75 -4.46
C LEU A 111 -11.85 -1.12 -3.95
N TYR A 112 -11.62 -1.25 -2.64
CA TYR A 112 -10.45 -0.73 -1.94
C TYR A 112 -9.59 -1.90 -1.47
N LEU A 113 -8.41 -2.04 -2.08
CA LEU A 113 -7.47 -3.15 -1.87
C LEU A 113 -6.05 -2.63 -1.56
N GLN A 114 -5.90 -1.38 -1.16
CA GLN A 114 -4.60 -0.80 -0.86
C GLN A 114 -3.91 -1.47 0.33
N HIS A 115 -2.57 -1.44 0.36
CA HIS A 115 -1.75 -2.06 1.40
C HIS A 115 -2.01 -3.57 1.55
N ASN A 116 -2.05 -4.28 0.44
CA ASN A 116 -2.14 -5.73 0.40
C ASN A 116 -0.88 -6.31 -0.27
N ARG A 117 -0.92 -7.55 -0.72
CA ARG A 117 0.22 -8.27 -1.29
C ARG A 117 -0.16 -8.90 -2.64
N LEU A 118 -1.06 -8.25 -3.37
CA LEU A 118 -1.59 -8.76 -4.64
C LEU A 118 -0.49 -8.74 -5.72
N PRO A 119 -0.23 -9.89 -6.38
CA PRO A 119 0.72 -9.96 -7.49
C PRO A 119 0.06 -9.77 -8.87
N ASN A 120 -1.27 -9.89 -8.97
CA ASN A 120 -2.03 -9.70 -10.21
C ASN A 120 -3.50 -9.39 -9.92
N LEU A 121 -4.23 -8.98 -10.97
CA LEU A 121 -5.63 -8.52 -10.89
C LEU A 121 -6.62 -9.33 -11.73
N LYS A 122 -6.21 -10.48 -12.29
CA LYS A 122 -7.00 -11.25 -13.28
C LYS A 122 -8.41 -11.62 -12.80
N ALA A 123 -8.61 -11.84 -11.50
CA ALA A 123 -9.94 -12.15 -10.95
C ALA A 123 -10.96 -10.99 -11.09
N LEU A 124 -10.50 -9.75 -11.24
CA LEU A 124 -11.36 -8.56 -11.39
C LEU A 124 -12.10 -8.54 -12.74
N LEU A 125 -11.64 -9.31 -13.74
CA LEU A 125 -12.33 -9.49 -15.03
C LEU A 125 -13.80 -9.90 -14.87
N SER A 126 -14.12 -10.61 -13.78
CA SER A 126 -15.48 -11.05 -13.48
C SER A 126 -16.43 -9.93 -13.00
N VAL A 127 -15.90 -8.75 -12.64
CA VAL A 127 -16.64 -7.63 -12.05
C VAL A 127 -16.66 -6.43 -13.02
N GLN A 128 -17.36 -6.59 -14.14
CA GLN A 128 -17.46 -5.57 -15.19
C GLN A 128 -18.22 -4.30 -14.78
N THR A 129 -18.83 -4.28 -13.59
CA THR A 129 -19.51 -3.13 -12.99
C THR A 129 -18.58 -2.18 -12.24
N LEU A 130 -17.32 -2.57 -12.02
CA LEU A 130 -16.37 -1.79 -11.23
C LEU A 130 -16.06 -0.45 -11.90
N ARG A 131 -16.14 0.64 -11.13
CA ARG A 131 -15.89 2.02 -11.58
C ARG A 131 -14.71 2.66 -10.87
N PHE A 132 -14.42 2.24 -9.65
CA PHE A 132 -13.32 2.73 -8.83
C PHE A 132 -12.53 1.56 -8.26
N LEU A 133 -11.23 1.58 -8.47
CA LEU A 133 -10.29 0.61 -7.93
C LEU A 133 -9.07 1.32 -7.36
N THR A 134 -8.73 1.03 -6.11
CA THR A 134 -7.40 1.34 -5.56
C THR A 134 -6.72 0.04 -5.14
N VAL A 135 -5.52 -0.14 -5.66
CA VAL A 135 -4.60 -1.26 -5.39
C VAL A 135 -3.23 -0.70 -5.04
N ALA A 136 -3.19 0.52 -4.48
CA ALA A 136 -1.95 1.16 -4.06
C ALA A 136 -1.21 0.31 -3.01
N HIS A 137 0.12 0.38 -2.96
CA HIS A 137 0.93 -0.43 -2.03
C HIS A 137 0.60 -1.93 -2.12
N ASN A 138 0.74 -2.50 -3.32
CA ASN A 138 0.68 -3.94 -3.57
C ASN A 138 2.00 -4.39 -4.24
N LYS A 139 2.01 -5.58 -4.84
CA LYS A 139 3.20 -6.16 -5.50
C LYS A 139 2.94 -6.40 -6.98
N LEU A 140 2.18 -5.50 -7.62
CA LEU A 140 1.78 -5.63 -9.01
C LEU A 140 2.96 -5.29 -9.92
N LYS A 141 3.22 -6.15 -10.90
CA LYS A 141 4.20 -5.88 -11.96
C LYS A 141 3.55 -5.42 -13.26
N ASN A 142 2.26 -5.72 -13.41
CA ASN A 142 1.42 -5.30 -14.51
C ASN A 142 -0.05 -5.32 -14.09
N LEU A 143 -0.94 -4.94 -15.00
CA LEU A 143 -2.37 -4.85 -14.75
C LEU A 143 -3.17 -5.83 -15.61
N ASP A 144 -2.58 -6.97 -15.99
CA ASP A 144 -3.23 -7.99 -16.84
C ASP A 144 -4.69 -8.25 -16.41
N GLY A 145 -5.59 -8.16 -17.38
CA GLY A 145 -7.03 -8.31 -17.23
C GLY A 145 -7.77 -6.99 -17.02
N LEU A 146 -7.10 -5.87 -16.75
CA LEU A 146 -7.78 -4.57 -16.67
C LEU A 146 -8.12 -4.01 -18.05
N GLU A 147 -7.42 -4.41 -19.12
CA GLU A 147 -7.66 -4.00 -20.51
C GLU A 147 -9.06 -4.38 -21.02
N GLU A 148 -9.72 -5.37 -20.41
CA GLU A 148 -11.09 -5.74 -20.75
C GLU A 148 -12.15 -4.97 -19.94
N MET A 149 -11.76 -4.20 -18.92
CA MET A 149 -12.70 -3.51 -18.02
C MET A 149 -13.27 -2.23 -18.66
N ARG A 150 -14.55 -2.29 -19.03
CA ARG A 150 -15.23 -1.22 -19.80
C ARG A 150 -15.92 -0.15 -18.96
N SER A 151 -15.96 -0.34 -17.65
CA SER A 151 -16.64 0.58 -16.72
C SER A 151 -15.70 1.28 -15.74
N LEU A 152 -14.41 0.93 -15.71
CA LEU A 152 -13.45 1.41 -14.73
C LEU A 152 -13.00 2.85 -15.06
N LEU A 153 -13.34 3.81 -14.21
CA LEU A 153 -13.10 5.22 -14.43
C LEU A 153 -11.92 5.76 -13.62
N PHE A 154 -11.72 5.22 -12.42
CA PHE A 154 -10.66 5.63 -11.51
C PHE A 154 -9.82 4.41 -11.13
N LEU A 155 -8.51 4.54 -11.31
CA LEU A 155 -7.53 3.51 -10.97
C LEU A 155 -6.35 4.14 -10.23
N ASP A 156 -6.05 3.61 -9.06
CA ASP A 156 -4.85 3.94 -8.31
C ASP A 156 -3.97 2.70 -8.14
N VAL A 157 -2.83 2.72 -8.82
CA VAL A 157 -1.79 1.68 -8.84
C VAL A 157 -0.48 2.21 -8.25
N SER A 158 -0.53 3.28 -7.48
CA SER A 158 0.66 3.86 -6.85
C SER A 158 1.37 2.86 -5.93
N HIS A 159 2.68 3.01 -5.77
CA HIS A 159 3.53 2.16 -4.93
C HIS A 159 3.34 0.67 -5.25
N ASN A 160 3.56 0.30 -6.51
CA ASN A 160 3.64 -1.07 -6.99
C ASN A 160 5.00 -1.31 -7.67
N ASP A 161 5.21 -2.48 -8.26
CA ASP A 161 6.47 -2.92 -8.87
C ASP A 161 6.40 -2.92 -10.41
N ILE A 162 5.63 -2.01 -11.01
CA ILE A 162 5.48 -1.95 -12.48
C ILE A 162 6.81 -1.44 -13.07
N PRO A 163 7.47 -2.19 -13.97
CA PRO A 163 8.85 -1.92 -14.36
C PRO A 163 8.98 -0.86 -15.45
N SER A 164 7.95 -0.64 -16.27
CA SER A 164 8.01 0.31 -17.39
C SER A 164 6.63 0.91 -17.70
N VAL A 165 6.64 2.01 -18.45
CA VAL A 165 5.41 2.68 -18.87
C VAL A 165 4.65 1.90 -19.95
N GLU A 166 5.36 1.16 -20.78
CA GLU A 166 4.78 0.29 -21.81
C GLU A 166 3.91 -0.80 -21.17
N GLU A 167 4.44 -1.48 -20.15
CA GLU A 167 3.70 -2.51 -19.39
C GLU A 167 2.42 -1.95 -18.75
N LEU A 168 2.48 -0.70 -18.27
CA LEU A 168 1.32 0.00 -17.74
C LEU A 168 0.29 0.25 -18.85
N ILE A 169 0.68 0.93 -19.94
CA ILE A 169 -0.26 1.36 -21.01
C ILE A 169 -0.95 0.17 -21.67
N GLU A 170 -0.21 -0.92 -21.96
CA GLU A 170 -0.76 -2.10 -22.64
C GLU A 170 -1.89 -2.78 -21.86
N THR A 171 -1.91 -2.60 -20.54
CA THR A 171 -2.88 -3.23 -19.63
C THR A 171 -3.91 -2.25 -19.07
N LEU A 172 -3.95 -1.00 -19.54
CA LEU A 172 -4.92 -0.02 -19.05
C LEU A 172 -6.35 -0.31 -19.53
N PRO A 173 -7.36 -0.17 -18.64
CA PRO A 173 -8.74 -0.22 -19.06
C PRO A 173 -9.05 0.89 -20.06
N PRO A 174 -9.80 0.60 -21.12
CA PRO A 174 -10.08 1.61 -22.13
C PRO A 174 -10.93 2.74 -21.55
N SER A 175 -11.75 2.46 -20.53
CA SER A 175 -12.72 3.41 -19.94
C SER A 175 -12.13 4.38 -18.92
N LEU A 176 -10.82 4.27 -18.66
CA LEU A 176 -10.18 4.99 -17.58
C LEU A 176 -10.14 6.50 -17.81
N ALA A 177 -10.51 7.27 -16.79
CA ALA A 177 -10.50 8.73 -16.80
C ALA A 177 -9.45 9.31 -15.84
N PHE A 178 -9.12 8.58 -14.78
CA PHE A 178 -8.16 8.99 -13.76
C PHE A 178 -7.22 7.84 -13.42
N LEU A 179 -5.92 8.11 -13.48
CA LEU A 179 -4.87 7.16 -13.14
C LEU A 179 -3.89 7.80 -12.16
N ASN A 180 -3.59 7.11 -11.07
CA ASN A 180 -2.43 7.38 -10.23
C ASN A 180 -1.46 6.20 -10.32
N TYR A 181 -0.19 6.48 -10.64
CA TYR A 181 0.86 5.47 -10.76
C TYR A 181 2.14 5.86 -10.00
N GLU A 182 2.08 6.88 -9.15
CA GLU A 182 3.21 7.38 -8.36
C GLU A 182 3.93 6.25 -7.60
N GLY A 183 5.26 6.31 -7.47
CA GLY A 183 6.02 5.34 -6.68
C GLY A 183 6.16 3.94 -7.31
N ASN A 184 5.88 3.78 -8.60
CA ASN A 184 6.33 2.62 -9.37
C ASN A 184 7.77 2.83 -9.89
N PRO A 185 8.57 1.77 -10.11
CA PRO A 185 9.94 1.87 -10.62
C PRO A 185 10.14 2.74 -11.86
N PHE A 186 9.19 2.77 -12.80
CA PHE A 186 9.29 3.62 -14.00
C PHE A 186 9.00 5.10 -13.71
N ALA A 187 8.41 5.42 -12.56
CA ALA A 187 7.93 6.74 -12.17
C ALA A 187 9.00 7.57 -11.46
N ASP A 188 10.28 7.44 -11.86
CA ASP A 188 11.47 8.12 -11.30
C ASP A 188 11.47 9.66 -11.43
N SER A 189 10.34 10.26 -11.80
CA SER A 189 10.12 11.71 -11.68
C SER A 189 8.75 11.98 -11.06
N PRO A 190 8.62 12.99 -10.17
CA PRO A 190 7.34 13.40 -9.57
C PRO A 190 6.50 14.15 -10.62
N GLY A 191 6.15 13.44 -11.70
CA GLY A 191 5.14 13.86 -12.65
C GLY A 191 3.83 13.21 -12.24
N ARG A 192 3.00 13.95 -11.49
CA ARG A 192 1.55 13.73 -11.52
C ARG A 192 1.11 13.86 -12.97
N LEU A 193 1.20 12.80 -13.75
CA LEU A 193 0.57 12.79 -15.05
C LEU A 193 -0.90 12.52 -14.78
N TYR A 194 -1.65 13.61 -14.65
CA TYR A 194 -3.05 13.63 -15.01
C TYR A 194 -3.12 13.18 -16.47
N ILE A 195 -3.14 11.87 -16.72
CA ILE A 195 -3.60 11.38 -18.02
C ILE A 195 -5.10 11.63 -18.01
N MET A 196 -5.48 12.85 -18.39
CA MET A 196 -6.79 13.09 -18.96
C MET A 196 -6.79 12.28 -20.26
N ILE A 197 -7.19 11.01 -20.19
CA ILE A 197 -7.46 10.20 -21.38
C ILE A 197 -8.74 10.79 -22.00
N GLU A 198 -8.67 12.01 -22.52
CA GLU A 198 -9.61 12.47 -23.53
C GLU A 198 -9.33 11.61 -24.76
N ARG A 199 -10.10 10.53 -24.83
CA ARG A 199 -9.99 9.52 -25.88
C ARG A 199 -10.00 10.17 -27.26
N HIS A 200 -8.82 10.22 -27.87
CA HIS A 200 -8.63 9.61 -29.17
C HIS A 200 -7.48 8.58 -29.03
N PRO A 201 -7.68 7.29 -29.40
CA PRO A 201 -6.63 6.25 -29.37
C PRO A 201 -5.38 6.57 -30.20
N SER A 202 -5.44 7.63 -31.02
CA SER A 202 -4.36 8.15 -31.85
C SER A 202 -3.58 9.32 -31.22
N THR A 203 -3.94 9.77 -30.02
CA THR A 203 -3.34 10.94 -29.36
C THR A 203 -2.92 10.67 -27.92
N LEU A 204 -2.69 9.40 -27.56
CA LEU A 204 -1.91 9.13 -26.34
C LEU A 204 -0.52 9.70 -26.60
N ASP A 205 -0.28 10.91 -26.11
CA ASP A 205 1.01 11.55 -26.24
C ASP A 205 1.99 10.87 -25.28
N VAL A 206 2.51 9.73 -25.74
CA VAL A 206 3.59 8.99 -25.08
C VAL A 206 4.84 9.84 -24.91
N SER A 207 4.97 10.98 -25.59
CA SER A 207 6.09 11.90 -25.35
C SER A 207 6.02 12.60 -23.99
N ALA A 208 4.82 12.72 -23.40
CA ALA A 208 4.62 13.21 -22.03
C ALA A 208 4.97 12.15 -20.96
N LEU A 209 5.19 10.90 -21.38
CA LEU A 209 5.50 9.74 -20.54
C LEU A 209 6.97 9.32 -20.61
N LEU A 210 7.73 9.81 -21.60
CA LEU A 210 9.16 9.54 -21.68
C LEU A 210 9.92 10.35 -20.63
N PRO A 211 10.91 9.76 -19.95
CA PRO A 211 11.79 10.54 -19.07
C PRO A 211 12.45 11.65 -19.88
N ILE A 212 12.47 12.86 -19.34
CA ILE A 212 13.07 14.06 -19.96
C ILE A 212 14.53 13.82 -20.40
N ALA A 213 15.20 12.79 -19.86
CA ALA A 213 16.52 12.34 -20.26
C ALA A 213 16.61 11.69 -21.67
N ALA A 214 15.51 11.29 -22.30
CA ALA A 214 15.51 10.69 -23.63
C ALA A 214 15.52 11.71 -24.79
N LEU A 215 15.37 13.02 -24.49
CA LEU A 215 15.33 14.10 -25.47
C LEU A 215 16.69 14.75 -25.78
N SER A 216 17.80 14.25 -25.22
CA SER A 216 19.14 14.82 -25.45
C SER A 216 19.95 14.19 -26.59
N LEU A 217 19.31 13.44 -27.51
CA LEU A 217 20.01 12.78 -28.64
C LEU A 217 19.34 12.93 -30.02
N LEU A 218 18.56 14.00 -30.24
CA LEU A 218 18.14 14.43 -31.58
C LEU A 218 18.43 15.92 -31.81
#